data_AF-A0A966JFL4-F1
#
_entry.id   AF-A0A966JFL4-F1
#
_cell.length_a   1.000
_cell.length_b   1.000
_cell.length_c   1.000
_cell.angle_alpha   90.00
_cell.angle_beta   90.00
_cell.angle_gamma   90.00
#
_symmetry.space_group_name_H-M   'P 1'
#
loop_
_entity.id
_entity.type
_entity.pdbx_description
1 polymer ?
#
loop_
_entity_poly.entity_id
_entity_poly.type
_entity_poly.pdbx_seq_one_letter_code
_entity_poly.pdbx_strand_id
1 'polypeptide(L)' 'NMPGAVPFTSTYALSNATLKYAIALADLGWREALRQDSGLALGLNVHEGKIYYQAVAESHGLSSHKWTF' A
#
# COMPACT_ATOMS: atom_id res chain seq x y z
N ASN A 1 -18.35 5.80 2.29
CA ASN A 1 -17.55 6.25 1.13
C ASN A 1 -18.10 7.59 0.61
N MET A 2 -17.79 8.72 1.27
CA MET A 2 -18.31 10.06 0.87
C MET A 2 -17.72 10.61 -0.44
N PRO A 3 -16.41 10.44 -0.76
CA PRO A 3 -15.84 10.88 -2.05
C PRO A 3 -16.51 10.24 -3.28
N GLY A 4 -17.18 9.10 -3.10
CA GLY A 4 -17.96 8.45 -4.15
C GLY A 4 -19.16 9.26 -4.64
N ALA A 5 -19.62 10.27 -3.89
CA ALA A 5 -20.68 11.18 -4.34
C ALA A 5 -20.23 12.13 -5.47
N VAL A 6 -18.91 12.35 -5.62
CA VAL A 6 -18.31 13.21 -6.64
C VAL A 6 -17.23 12.45 -7.43
N PRO A 7 -17.61 11.38 -8.15
CA PRO A 7 -16.67 10.39 -8.67
C PRO A 7 -15.69 10.95 -9.70
N PHE A 8 -16.11 11.93 -10.51
CA PHE A 8 -15.22 12.58 -11.50
C PHE A 8 -14.04 13.25 -10.79
N THR A 9 -14.32 14.17 -9.86
CA THR A 9 -13.29 14.90 -9.13
C THR A 9 -12.45 13.99 -8.24
N SER A 10 -13.08 13.06 -7.51
CA SER A 10 -12.36 12.18 -6.59
C SER A 10 -11.48 11.15 -7.31
N THR A 11 -11.89 10.69 -8.51
CA THR A 11 -11.06 9.81 -9.35
C THR A 11 -9.80 10.53 -9.82
N TYR A 12 -9.93 11.76 -10.33
CA TYR A 12 -8.76 12.55 -10.73
C TYR A 12 -7.84 12.81 -9.53
N ALA A 13 -8.39 13.19 -8.38
CA ALA A 13 -7.61 13.44 -7.18
C ALA A 13 -6.83 12.20 -6.70
N LEU A 14 -7.50 11.05 -6.59
CA LEU A 14 -6.87 9.81 -6.16
C LEU A 14 -5.84 9.32 -7.18
N SER A 15 -6.21 9.27 -8.45
CA SER A 15 -5.33 8.77 -9.52
C SER A 15 -4.06 9.62 -9.63
N ASN A 16 -4.17 10.95 -9.56
CA ASN A 16 -3.00 11.82 -9.60
C ASN A 16 -2.04 11.57 -8.42
N ALA A 17 -2.56 11.23 -7.24
CA ALA A 17 -1.75 10.91 -6.07
C ALA A 17 -1.11 9.51 -6.17
N THR A 18 -1.79 8.53 -6.78
CA THR A 18 -1.36 7.13 -6.79
C THR A 18 -0.61 6.69 -8.03
N LEU A 19 -0.75 7.40 -9.16
CA LEU A 19 -0.22 6.98 -10.46
C LEU A 19 1.30 6.71 -10.43
N LYS A 20 2.07 7.55 -9.74
CA LYS A 20 3.52 7.34 -9.59
C LYS A 20 3.88 6.00 -8.93
N TYR A 21 3.09 5.55 -7.96
CA TYR A 21 3.30 4.27 -7.29
C TYR A 21 2.87 3.10 -8.17
N ALA A 22 1.76 3.25 -8.91
CA ALA A 22 1.30 2.24 -9.85
C ALA A 22 2.34 1.97 -10.95
N ILE A 23 2.95 3.02 -11.49
CA ILE A 23 4.03 2.91 -12.48
C ILE A 23 5.26 2.21 -11.87
N ALA A 24 5.73 2.65 -10.70
CA ALA A 24 6.87 2.03 -10.04
C ALA A 24 6.66 0.54 -9.76
N LEU A 25 5.45 0.15 -9.32
CA LEU A 25 5.08 -1.25 -9.11
C LEU A 25 5.05 -2.06 -10.41
N ALA A 26 4.58 -1.46 -11.50
CA ALA A 26 4.53 -2.11 -12.81
C ALA A 26 5.93 -2.34 -13.40
N ASP A 27 6.82 -1.34 -13.28
CA ASP A 27 8.15 -1.39 -13.87
C ASP A 27 9.14 -2.25 -13.07
N LEU A 28 9.09 -2.15 -11.73
CA LEU A 28 10.09 -2.75 -10.84
C LEU A 28 9.59 -4.01 -10.13
N GLY A 29 8.28 -4.24 -10.13
CA GLY A 29 7.65 -5.17 -9.20
C GLY A 29 7.66 -4.65 -7.76
N TRP A 30 6.87 -5.29 -6.90
CA TRP A 30 6.62 -4.76 -5.56
C TRP A 30 7.86 -4.72 -4.67
N ARG A 31 8.68 -5.78 -4.63
CA ARG A 31 9.83 -5.85 -3.70
C ARG A 31 10.82 -4.71 -3.91
N GLU A 32 11.16 -4.43 -5.16
CA GLU A 32 12.11 -3.36 -5.49
C GLU A 32 11.46 -1.98 -5.34
N ALA A 33 10.20 -1.81 -5.76
CA ALA A 33 9.47 -0.56 -5.54
C ALA A 33 9.38 -0.18 -4.05
N LEU A 34 9.15 -1.14 -3.15
CA LEU A 34 9.16 -0.89 -1.70
C LEU A 34 10.57 -0.57 -1.17
N ARG A 35 11.62 -1.18 -1.74
CA ARG A 35 13.00 -0.89 -1.33
C ARG A 35 13.41 0.54 -1.70
N GLN A 36 12.93 1.04 -2.85
CA GLN A 36 13.26 2.37 -3.35
C GLN A 36 12.40 3.50 -2.75
N ASP A 37 11.18 3.21 -2.28
CA ASP A 37 10.27 4.21 -1.71
C ASP A 37 9.80 3.79 -0.30
N SER A 38 10.36 4.45 0.72
CA SER A 38 10.03 4.18 2.13
C SER A 38 8.57 4.50 2.47
N GLY A 39 7.95 5.47 1.79
CA GLY A 39 6.54 5.80 1.96
C GLY A 39 5.64 4.68 1.42
N LEU A 40 5.98 4.12 0.26
CA LEU A 40 5.29 2.97 -0.30
C LEU A 40 5.50 1.71 0.56
N ALA A 41 6.71 1.50 1.10
CA ALA A 41 7.03 0.39 1.99
C ALA A 41 6.11 0.32 3.23
N LEU A 42 5.77 1.48 3.80
CA LEU A 42 4.84 1.56 4.93
C LEU A 42 3.42 1.09 4.57
N GLY A 43 3.07 1.03 3.28
CA GLY A 43 1.79 0.54 2.78
C GLY A 43 1.65 -0.99 2.76
N LEU A 44 2.73 -1.77 2.94
CA LEU A 44 2.66 -3.23 2.88
C LEU A 44 1.89 -3.80 4.08
N ASN A 45 0.74 -4.41 3.79
CA ASN A 45 -0.10 -5.02 4.82
C ASN A 45 0.03 -6.54 4.88
N VAL A 46 0.00 -7.25 3.75
CA VAL A 46 -0.02 -8.72 3.70
C VAL A 46 0.78 -9.23 2.49
N HIS A 47 1.54 -10.32 2.68
CA HIS A 47 2.14 -11.10 1.60
C HIS A 47 2.37 -12.55 2.05
N GLU A 48 2.14 -13.53 1.17
CA GLU A 48 2.34 -14.97 1.47
C GLU A 48 1.68 -15.44 2.78
N GLY A 49 0.46 -14.98 3.06
CA GLY A 49 -0.29 -15.32 4.28
C GLY A 49 0.25 -14.67 5.57
N LYS A 50 1.28 -13.82 5.48
CA LYS A 50 1.86 -13.09 6.61
C LYS A 50 1.36 -11.66 6.64
N ILE A 51 0.98 -11.18 7.82
CA ILE A 51 0.63 -9.77 8.06
C ILE A 51 1.91 -9.01 8.41
N TYR A 52 2.15 -7.88 7.76
CA TYR A 52 3.32 -7.01 7.96
C TYR A 52 2.98 -5.70 8.66
N TYR A 53 1.72 -5.26 8.58
CA TYR A 53 1.27 -4.05 9.27
C TYR A 53 0.80 -4.38 10.69
N GLN A 54 1.55 -3.91 11.69
CA GLN A 54 1.38 -4.26 13.09
C GLN A 54 -0.03 -3.95 13.62
N ALA A 55 -0.56 -2.76 13.34
CA ALA A 55 -1.87 -2.35 13.86
C ALA A 55 -3.01 -3.24 13.36
N VAL A 56 -2.93 -3.77 12.13
CA VAL A 56 -3.91 -4.72 11.60
C VAL A 56 -3.80 -6.06 12.33
N ALA A 57 -2.59 -6.56 12.56
CA ALA A 57 -2.39 -7.82 13.30
C ALA A 57 -2.96 -7.73 14.72
N GLU A 58 -2.63 -6.66 15.44
CA GLU A 58 -3.12 -6.41 16.81
C GLU A 58 -4.64 -6.31 16.87
N SER A 59 -5.26 -5.56 15.95
CA SER A 59 -6.72 -5.38 15.90
C SER A 59 -7.48 -6.70 15.71
N HIS A 60 -6.82 -7.74 15.20
CA HIS A 60 -7.40 -9.05 14.94
C HIS A 60 -6.83 -10.17 15.81
N GLY A 61 -5.99 -9.86 16.81
CA GLY A 61 -5.39 -10.86 17.70
C GLY A 61 -4.40 -11.81 17.00
N LEU A 62 -3.73 -11.33 15.94
CA LEU A 62 -2.77 -12.08 15.13
C LEU A 62 -1.34 -11.56 15.31
N SER A 63 -0.36 -12.33 14.86
CA SER A 63 1.05 -11.92 14.85
C SER A 63 1.43 -11.15 13.58
N SER A 64 2.15 -10.05 13.72
CA SER A 64 2.80 -9.37 12.59
C SER A 64 4.22 -9.86 12.35
N HIS A 65 4.68 -9.70 11.11
CA HIS A 65 6.03 -9.99 10.66
C HIS A 65 6.72 -8.67 10.32
N LYS A 66 8.02 -8.59 10.58
CA LYS A 66 8.81 -7.47 10.07
C LYS A 66 9.18 -7.72 8.62
N TRP A 67 8.93 -6.73 7.77
CA TRP A 67 9.57 -6.67 6.47
C TRP A 67 11.04 -6.28 6.69
N THR A 68 11.94 -7.10 6.17
CA THR A 68 13.38 -6.88 6.21
C THR A 68 13.89 -6.89 4.77
N PHE A 69 14.61 -5.82 4.39
CA PHE A 69 15.09 -5.58 3.02
C PHE A 69 16.15 -6.57 2.55
#